data_AF-A0A0F9BPP8-F1
#
_entry.id   AF-A0A0F9BPP8-F1
#
_cell.length_a   1.000
_cell.length_b   1.000
_cell.length_c   1.000
_cell.angle_alpha   90.00
_cell.angle_beta   90.00
_cell.angle_gamma   90.00
#
_symmetry.space_group_name_H-M   'P 1'
#
loop_
_entity.id
_entity.type
_entity.pdbx_description
1 polymer ?
#
loop_
_entity_poly.entity_id
_entity_poly.type
_entity_poly.pdbx_seq_one_letter_code
_entity_poly.pdbx_strand_id
1 'polypeptide(L)'
;MKFNLPKDHRPYIDKYFLRAKTILEKDGLNPIVKAQVFIRKGDCKVYGLNEAIAILNKYNPNPKNMTICSLQEGDSFIGGEVLMTIKAPIQDIIDLETMYLGVLSAETTLKNGGKDIDIFKINQNMLKITTLVGDRPVSYFGARHWRYDRDRDIASACCLGGSKNCSTDEGAKGFGQKEGIGTIPHALETIYHWTFGLNKAVEEAAAVFEIYIDEKKEAKMTLANLHIKEKIPVIALVDYANREILDSLAVAPIVDGIRIDTCGENYMQGVMPGNDEKFCIWEGGCRDGFDYVFNPGVSLYGVYLVRKLLNDSGFVNVKIILSSGFGNPDKVKVFIEAEKILGMKLFDGLGVGGVYESRMATMDIIE
;
A
#
# COMPACT_ATOMS: atom_id res chain seq x y z
N MET A 1 12.87 27.22 -9.52
CA MET A 1 12.63 26.33 -10.69
C MET A 1 11.13 26.29 -10.94
N LYS A 2 10.63 26.32 -12.19
CA LYS A 2 9.19 26.14 -12.48
C LYS A 2 8.96 24.70 -12.93
N PHE A 3 8.12 23.96 -12.23
CA PHE A 3 7.77 22.57 -12.57
C PHE A 3 6.48 22.54 -13.39
N ASN A 4 6.46 21.71 -14.44
CA ASN A 4 5.28 21.53 -15.28
C ASN A 4 4.35 20.49 -14.67
N LEU A 5 3.64 20.88 -13.61
CA LEU A 5 2.71 20.00 -12.90
C LEU A 5 1.34 19.96 -13.62
N PRO A 6 0.63 18.82 -13.62
CA PRO A 6 -0.68 18.68 -14.27
C PRO A 6 -1.72 19.68 -13.74
N LYS A 7 -2.84 19.86 -14.46
CA LYS A 7 -3.90 20.76 -13.98
C LYS A 7 -4.64 20.18 -12.76
N ASP A 8 -4.82 18.87 -12.72
CA ASP A 8 -5.51 18.11 -11.68
C ASP A 8 -4.61 16.96 -11.24
N HIS A 9 -4.35 16.84 -9.94
CA HIS A 9 -3.51 15.79 -9.37
C HIS A 9 -4.26 14.47 -9.21
N ARG A 10 -5.58 14.52 -9.00
CA ARG A 10 -6.38 13.36 -8.55
C ARG A 10 -6.24 12.10 -9.42
N PRO A 11 -6.12 12.17 -10.76
CA PRO A 11 -5.93 10.96 -11.56
C PRO A 11 -4.66 10.18 -11.21
N TYR A 12 -3.65 10.84 -10.65
CA TYR A 12 -2.34 10.28 -10.33
C TYR A 12 -2.22 9.81 -8.86
N ILE A 13 -3.32 9.83 -8.12
CA ILE A 13 -3.34 9.50 -6.69
C ILE A 13 -3.90 8.10 -6.50
N ASP A 14 -3.31 7.36 -5.57
CA ASP A 14 -3.84 6.08 -5.16
C ASP A 14 -5.28 6.24 -4.66
N LYS A 15 -6.21 5.44 -5.21
CA LYS A 15 -7.66 5.59 -5.01
C LYS A 15 -8.04 5.56 -3.53
N TYR A 16 -7.30 4.81 -2.73
CA TYR A 16 -7.54 4.69 -1.29
C TYR A 16 -7.34 6.02 -0.54
N PHE A 17 -6.44 6.91 -0.98
CA PHE A 17 -6.30 8.24 -0.36
C PHE A 17 -7.45 9.18 -0.71
N LEU A 18 -7.94 9.13 -1.96
CA LEU A 18 -9.13 9.90 -2.36
C LEU A 18 -10.39 9.44 -1.61
N ARG A 19 -10.50 8.12 -1.36
CA ARG A 19 -11.58 7.53 -0.54
C ARG A 19 -11.43 7.92 0.93
N ALA A 20 -10.23 7.83 1.49
CA ALA A 20 -9.96 8.24 2.87
C ALA A 20 -10.30 9.72 3.10
N LYS A 21 -9.90 10.63 2.19
CA LYS A 21 -10.29 12.04 2.25
C LYS A 21 -11.80 12.24 2.29
N THR A 22 -12.52 11.54 1.41
CA THR A 22 -14.00 11.57 1.39
C THR A 22 -14.61 11.11 2.72
N ILE A 23 -14.09 10.02 3.28
CA ILE A 23 -14.57 9.44 4.54
C ILE A 23 -14.36 10.46 5.67
N LEU A 24 -13.16 11.03 5.76
CA LEU A 24 -12.81 12.06 6.75
C LEU A 24 -13.67 13.32 6.61
N GLU A 25 -13.97 13.75 5.38
CA GLU A 25 -14.89 14.87 5.12
C GLU A 25 -16.31 14.58 5.64
N LYS A 26 -16.83 13.37 5.42
CA LYS A 26 -18.17 12.96 5.89
C LYS A 26 -18.25 12.87 7.41
N ASP A 27 -17.20 12.38 8.06
CA ASP A 27 -17.15 12.29 9.53
C ASP A 27 -16.78 13.62 10.21
N GLY A 28 -16.45 14.66 9.44
CA GLY A 28 -16.02 15.93 9.99
C GLY A 28 -14.68 15.86 10.73
N LEU A 29 -13.83 14.89 10.40
CA LEU A 29 -12.52 14.67 11.03
C LEU A 29 -11.41 15.31 10.19
N ASN A 30 -10.83 16.40 10.69
CA ASN A 30 -9.71 17.08 10.02
C ASN A 30 -8.64 17.59 11.02
N PRO A 31 -8.06 16.71 11.86
CA PRO A 31 -7.01 17.12 12.77
C PRO A 31 -5.78 17.64 12.01
N ILE A 32 -5.02 18.52 12.66
CA ILE A 32 -3.68 18.90 12.21
C ILE A 32 -2.75 17.76 12.58
N VAL A 33 -2.10 17.18 11.56
CA VAL A 33 -1.11 16.11 11.74
C VAL A 33 0.29 16.62 11.49
N LYS A 34 1.29 15.92 12.05
CA LYS A 34 2.69 16.03 11.64
C LYS A 34 3.13 14.73 10.98
N ALA A 35 3.61 14.83 9.75
CA ALA A 35 4.13 13.73 8.97
C ALA A 35 5.65 13.85 8.79
N GLN A 36 6.33 12.70 8.69
CA GLN A 36 7.74 12.59 8.30
C GLN A 36 7.87 11.82 7.00
N VAL A 37 8.75 12.28 6.13
CA VAL A 37 9.09 11.65 4.85
C VAL A 37 10.54 11.17 4.91
N PHE A 38 10.76 9.91 4.56
CA PHE A 38 12.07 9.28 4.61
C PHE A 38 12.24 8.23 3.50
N ILE A 39 13.48 7.79 3.29
CA ILE A 39 13.83 6.71 2.35
C ILE A 39 14.65 5.67 3.13
N ARG A 40 14.24 4.41 3.07
CA ARG A 40 14.95 3.30 3.76
C ARG A 40 16.28 2.94 3.10
N LYS A 41 16.34 2.95 1.76
CA LYS A 41 17.57 2.70 0.98
C LYS A 41 18.38 3.99 0.82
N GLY A 42 19.09 4.38 1.88
CA GLY A 42 19.87 5.62 1.97
C GLY A 42 21.34 5.49 1.58
N ASP A 43 22.20 6.12 2.37
CA ASP A 43 23.66 6.30 2.17
C ASP A 43 23.98 7.00 0.85
N CYS A 44 23.21 8.03 0.55
CA CYS A 44 23.27 8.75 -0.72
C CYS A 44 22.80 10.20 -0.56
N LYS A 45 22.55 10.90 -1.67
CA LYS A 45 22.06 12.29 -1.65
C LYS A 45 20.57 12.34 -2.01
N VAL A 46 19.79 13.17 -1.33
CA VAL A 46 18.36 13.30 -1.62
C VAL A 46 18.11 14.19 -2.85
N TYR A 47 17.23 13.74 -3.75
CA TYR A 47 16.80 14.54 -4.90
C TYR A 47 15.28 14.45 -5.13
N GLY A 48 14.71 15.46 -5.80
CA GLY A 48 13.28 15.63 -6.04
C GLY A 48 12.55 16.44 -4.97
N LEU A 49 13.25 16.95 -3.94
CA LEU A 49 12.65 17.72 -2.84
C LEU A 49 11.98 19.00 -3.33
N ASN A 50 12.63 19.74 -4.23
CA ASN A 50 12.04 20.98 -4.75
C ASN A 50 10.74 20.73 -5.54
N GLU A 51 10.68 19.65 -6.31
CA GLU A 51 9.46 19.27 -7.06
C GLU A 51 8.39 18.73 -6.11
N ALA A 52 8.75 17.92 -5.12
CA ALA A 52 7.84 17.46 -4.07
C ALA A 52 7.19 18.62 -3.31
N ILE A 53 7.97 19.61 -2.88
CA ILE A 53 7.48 20.83 -2.23
C ILE A 53 6.60 21.66 -3.17
N ALA A 54 6.94 21.71 -4.47
CA ALA A 54 6.10 22.39 -5.46
C ALA A 54 4.74 21.68 -5.65
N ILE A 55 4.71 20.35 -5.63
CA ILE A 55 3.48 19.55 -5.67
C ILE A 55 2.61 19.86 -4.44
N LEU A 56 3.19 19.78 -3.24
CA LEU A 56 2.51 20.09 -2.00
C LEU A 56 1.91 21.50 -2.02
N ASN A 57 2.69 22.52 -2.38
CA ASN A 57 2.21 23.91 -2.43
C ASN A 57 1.15 24.15 -3.51
N LYS A 58 1.21 23.45 -4.65
CA LYS A 58 0.27 23.66 -5.75
C LYS A 58 -1.11 23.09 -5.46
N TYR A 59 -1.18 21.91 -4.87
CA TYR A 59 -2.43 21.16 -4.72
C TYR A 59 -3.01 21.18 -3.31
N ASN A 60 -2.26 21.65 -2.32
CA ASN A 60 -2.83 21.94 -1.01
C ASN A 60 -3.83 23.12 -1.14
N PRO A 61 -5.06 23.00 -0.64
CA PRO A 61 -6.08 24.05 -0.75
C PRO A 61 -5.76 25.30 0.10
N ASN A 62 -4.99 25.14 1.17
CA ASN A 62 -4.64 26.16 2.15
C ASN A 62 -3.12 26.15 2.46
N PRO A 63 -2.23 26.44 1.48
CA PRO A 63 -0.79 26.28 1.66
C PRO A 63 -0.20 27.14 2.78
N LYS A 64 -0.88 28.22 3.18
CA LYS A 64 -0.51 29.05 4.34
C LYS A 64 -0.64 28.35 5.69
N ASN A 65 -1.45 27.30 5.77
CA ASN A 65 -1.68 26.49 6.97
C ASN A 65 -0.80 25.23 7.00
N MET A 66 0.08 25.07 6.01
CA MET A 66 1.03 23.97 5.93
C MET A 66 2.43 24.47 6.27
N THR A 67 3.11 23.79 7.19
CA THR A 67 4.53 24.01 7.49
C THR A 67 5.33 22.85 6.94
N ILE A 68 6.38 23.16 6.17
CA ILE A 68 7.33 22.17 5.65
C ILE A 68 8.72 22.50 6.18
N CYS A 69 9.40 21.51 6.78
CA CYS A 69 10.82 21.59 7.08
C CYS A 69 11.52 20.43 6.36
N SER A 70 12.51 20.71 5.51
CA SER A 70 13.22 19.68 4.73
C SER A 70 14.72 19.88 4.75
N LEU A 71 15.45 18.83 4.39
CA LEU A 71 16.81 18.95 3.87
C LEU A 71 16.84 19.81 2.60
N GLN A 72 18.03 20.20 2.17
CA GLN A 72 18.24 20.84 0.87
C GLN A 72 18.42 19.78 -0.22
N GLU A 73 18.06 20.15 -1.45
CA GLU A 73 18.29 19.32 -2.63
C GLU A 73 19.79 18.99 -2.75
N GLY A 74 20.13 17.69 -2.78
CA GLY A 74 21.51 17.21 -2.86
C GLY A 74 22.23 17.02 -1.53
N ASP A 75 21.57 17.25 -0.39
CA ASP A 75 22.09 16.90 0.93
C ASP A 75 22.26 15.38 1.07
N SER A 76 23.25 14.96 1.85
CA SER A 76 23.48 13.55 2.19
C SER A 76 22.53 13.09 3.30
N PHE A 77 22.10 11.83 3.23
CA PHE A 77 21.31 11.18 4.27
C PHE A 77 21.65 9.69 4.36
N ILE A 78 21.48 9.09 5.54
CA ILE A 78 21.53 7.64 5.75
C ILE A 78 20.12 7.03 5.77
N GLY A 79 20.00 5.73 5.56
CA GLY A 79 18.71 5.04 5.50
C GLY A 79 17.85 5.29 6.76
N GLY A 80 16.61 5.73 6.56
CA GLY A 80 15.67 6.00 7.65
C GLY A 80 15.73 7.42 8.25
N GLU A 81 16.68 8.27 7.83
CA GLU A 81 16.68 9.67 8.24
C GLU A 81 15.51 10.46 7.64
N VAL A 82 15.02 11.43 8.41
CA VAL A 82 13.92 12.32 8.01
C VAL A 82 14.43 13.32 6.97
N LEU A 83 13.87 13.23 5.76
CA LEU A 83 14.18 14.12 4.64
C LEU A 83 13.34 15.39 4.67
N MET A 84 12.07 15.24 5.06
CA MET A 84 11.08 16.32 5.09
C MET A 84 10.03 16.03 6.16
N THR A 85 9.56 17.06 6.84
CA THR A 85 8.39 17.03 7.72
C THR A 85 7.32 17.94 7.17
N ILE A 86 6.06 17.54 7.32
CA ILE A 86 4.89 18.29 6.87
C ILE A 86 3.92 18.39 8.04
N LYS A 87 3.53 19.60 8.45
CA LYS A 87 2.48 19.84 9.44
C LYS A 87 1.31 20.58 8.81
N ALA A 88 0.14 19.95 8.75
CA ALA A 88 -1.07 20.50 8.09
C ALA A 88 -2.34 19.72 8.53
N PRO A 89 -3.55 20.25 8.29
CA PRO A 89 -4.76 19.45 8.36
C PRO A 89 -4.67 18.22 7.44
N ILE A 90 -5.05 17.03 7.93
CA ILE A 90 -4.90 15.78 7.17
C ILE A 90 -5.63 15.80 5.82
N GLN A 91 -6.82 16.41 5.74
CA GLN A 91 -7.58 16.48 4.48
C GLN A 91 -6.89 17.32 3.40
N ASP A 92 -5.96 18.21 3.80
CA ASP A 92 -5.23 19.08 2.89
C ASP A 92 -4.00 18.41 2.26
N ILE A 93 -3.56 17.25 2.79
CA ILE A 93 -2.33 16.57 2.36
C ILE A 93 -2.50 15.08 2.03
N ILE A 94 -3.54 14.40 2.56
CA ILE A 94 -3.70 12.94 2.44
C ILE A 94 -3.74 12.46 0.98
N ASP A 95 -4.34 13.23 0.08
CA ASP A 95 -4.44 12.92 -1.34
C ASP A 95 -3.29 13.47 -2.19
N LEU A 96 -2.18 13.89 -1.57
CA LEU A 96 -0.98 14.37 -2.28
C LEU A 96 0.18 13.38 -2.21
N GLU A 97 0.11 12.40 -1.32
CA GLU A 97 1.19 11.46 -0.98
C GLU A 97 1.79 10.78 -2.21
N THR A 98 0.95 10.16 -3.04
CA THR A 98 1.38 9.36 -4.19
C THR A 98 2.32 10.15 -5.10
N MET A 99 1.96 11.40 -5.42
CA MET A 99 2.70 12.20 -6.39
C MET A 99 4.06 12.67 -5.85
N TYR A 100 4.11 13.24 -4.64
CA TYR A 100 5.37 13.79 -4.14
C TYR A 100 6.35 12.69 -3.72
N LEU A 101 5.86 11.56 -3.17
CA LEU A 101 6.71 10.41 -2.87
C LEU A 101 7.25 9.76 -4.14
N GLY A 102 6.42 9.69 -5.20
CA GLY A 102 6.84 9.16 -6.49
C GLY A 102 8.01 9.93 -7.10
N VAL A 103 7.95 11.26 -7.04
CA VAL A 103 9.05 12.14 -7.49
C VAL A 103 10.31 11.94 -6.65
N LEU A 104 10.20 11.98 -5.31
CA LEU A 104 11.35 11.75 -4.43
C LEU A 104 12.02 10.40 -4.70
N SER A 105 11.20 9.35 -4.87
CA SER A 105 11.68 8.00 -5.13
C SER A 105 12.47 7.92 -6.44
N ALA A 106 11.92 8.47 -7.52
CA ALA A 106 12.55 8.39 -8.84
C ALA A 106 13.79 9.27 -8.95
N GLU A 107 13.71 10.55 -8.56
CA GLU A 107 14.83 11.48 -8.69
C GLU A 107 16.01 11.07 -7.80
N THR A 108 15.74 10.66 -6.54
CA THR A 108 16.77 10.12 -5.66
C THR A 108 17.37 8.82 -6.22
N THR A 109 16.58 7.98 -6.90
CA THR A 109 17.10 6.78 -7.56
C THR A 109 18.04 7.12 -8.71
N LEU A 110 17.58 7.93 -9.67
CA LEU A 110 18.29 8.28 -10.90
C LEU A 110 19.60 9.05 -10.62
N LYS A 111 19.56 10.01 -9.69
CA LYS A 111 20.72 10.85 -9.38
C LYS A 111 21.79 10.17 -8.52
N ASN A 112 21.47 9.00 -7.95
CA ASN A 112 22.41 8.17 -7.20
C ASN A 112 22.71 6.84 -7.91
N GLY A 113 22.88 6.89 -9.24
CA GLY A 113 23.36 5.78 -10.06
C GLY A 113 22.33 4.70 -10.39
N GLY A 114 21.08 4.85 -9.95
CA GLY A 114 19.99 3.99 -10.37
C GLY A 114 19.63 4.20 -11.84
N LYS A 115 18.93 3.22 -12.42
CA LYS A 115 18.49 3.26 -13.83
C LYS A 115 17.04 3.73 -13.91
N ASP A 116 16.69 4.36 -15.02
CA ASP A 116 15.27 4.61 -15.33
C ASP A 116 14.54 3.28 -15.55
N ILE A 117 13.21 3.33 -15.49
CA ILE A 117 12.36 2.16 -15.65
C ILE A 117 12.57 1.48 -17.01
N ASP A 118 12.61 0.16 -16.97
CA ASP A 118 12.69 -0.72 -18.14
C ASP A 118 11.37 -1.46 -18.26
N ILE A 119 10.52 -1.03 -19.20
CA ILE A 119 9.17 -1.56 -19.41
C ILE A 119 9.19 -3.07 -19.67
N PHE A 120 10.18 -3.56 -20.43
CA PHE A 120 10.30 -4.99 -20.69
C PHE A 120 10.61 -5.76 -19.41
N LYS A 121 11.55 -5.28 -18.58
CA LYS A 121 11.85 -5.92 -17.29
C LYS A 121 10.68 -5.87 -16.33
N ILE A 122 9.94 -4.76 -16.27
CA ILE A 122 8.74 -4.64 -15.43
C ILE A 122 7.71 -5.69 -15.81
N ASN A 123 7.44 -5.84 -17.12
CA ASN A 123 6.56 -6.88 -17.65
C ASN A 123 7.04 -8.28 -17.22
N GLN A 124 8.33 -8.59 -17.43
CA GLN A 124 8.89 -9.90 -17.10
C GLN A 124 8.85 -10.18 -15.58
N ASN A 125 9.12 -9.18 -14.75
CA ASN A 125 9.06 -9.31 -13.30
C ASN A 125 7.62 -9.58 -12.83
N MET A 126 6.64 -8.84 -13.35
CA MET A 126 5.23 -9.08 -13.04
C MET A 126 4.78 -10.48 -13.53
N LEU A 127 5.18 -10.88 -14.74
CA LEU A 127 4.83 -12.19 -15.30
C LEU A 127 5.33 -13.35 -14.43
N LYS A 128 6.54 -13.24 -13.87
CA LYS A 128 7.07 -14.24 -12.92
C LYS A 128 6.16 -14.40 -11.71
N ILE A 129 5.72 -13.27 -11.13
CA ILE A 129 4.84 -13.27 -9.95
C ILE A 129 3.47 -13.87 -10.29
N THR A 130 2.83 -13.42 -11.37
CA THR A 130 1.51 -13.90 -11.77
C THR A 130 1.52 -15.37 -12.14
N THR A 131 2.59 -15.85 -12.79
CA THR A 131 2.76 -17.27 -13.11
C THR A 131 2.85 -18.12 -11.85
N LEU A 132 3.55 -17.65 -10.81
CA LEU A 132 3.68 -18.38 -9.55
C LEU A 132 2.36 -18.49 -8.78
N VAL A 133 1.53 -17.45 -8.79
CA VAL A 133 0.26 -17.44 -8.03
C VAL A 133 -0.95 -17.99 -8.81
N GLY A 134 -0.79 -18.27 -10.10
CA GLY A 134 -1.83 -18.82 -10.97
C GLY A 134 -3.02 -17.88 -11.12
N ASP A 135 -4.22 -18.37 -10.82
CA ASP A 135 -5.48 -17.63 -11.02
C ASP A 135 -5.75 -16.55 -9.96
N ARG A 136 -4.88 -16.43 -8.94
CA ARG A 136 -5.05 -15.41 -7.89
C ARG A 136 -4.84 -14.02 -8.47
N PRO A 137 -5.73 -13.05 -8.21
CA PRO A 137 -5.54 -11.69 -8.66
C PRO A 137 -4.27 -11.06 -8.09
N VAL A 138 -3.46 -10.48 -8.97
CA VAL A 138 -2.34 -9.61 -8.63
C VAL A 138 -2.70 -8.19 -9.07
N SER A 139 -2.44 -7.22 -8.19
CA SER A 139 -2.75 -5.80 -8.39
C SER A 139 -1.46 -4.98 -8.33
N TYR A 140 -1.26 -4.03 -9.24
CA TYR A 140 -0.09 -3.13 -9.22
C TYR A 140 -0.36 -1.92 -8.33
N PHE A 141 0.30 -1.85 -7.17
CA PHE A 141 0.17 -0.78 -6.16
C PHE A 141 1.49 -0.02 -5.94
N GLY A 142 2.25 0.19 -7.02
CA GLY A 142 3.56 0.86 -6.98
C GLY A 142 3.56 2.32 -7.41
N ALA A 143 2.39 2.96 -7.60
CA ALA A 143 2.31 4.31 -8.19
C ALA A 143 3.16 5.37 -7.45
N ARG A 144 3.26 5.25 -6.12
CA ARG A 144 4.09 6.14 -5.27
C ARG A 144 5.59 5.82 -5.26
N HIS A 145 6.03 4.78 -5.94
CA HIS A 145 7.44 4.34 -5.95
C HIS A 145 8.22 4.84 -7.17
N TRP A 146 7.56 5.56 -8.09
CA TRP A 146 8.17 6.23 -9.23
C TRP A 146 7.41 7.50 -9.61
N ARG A 147 7.92 8.28 -10.58
CA ARG A 147 7.25 9.50 -11.03
C ARG A 147 5.84 9.20 -11.53
N TYR A 148 4.90 10.04 -11.08
CA TYR A 148 3.48 9.96 -11.44
C TYR A 148 3.21 10.05 -12.95
N ASP A 149 4.09 10.74 -13.69
CA ASP A 149 3.99 10.91 -15.15
C ASP A 149 4.40 9.64 -15.94
N ARG A 150 4.96 8.63 -15.28
CA ARG A 150 5.28 7.30 -15.85
C ARG A 150 4.32 6.21 -15.40
N ASP A 151 3.38 6.52 -14.51
CA ASP A 151 2.53 5.51 -13.87
C ASP A 151 1.70 4.71 -14.89
N ARG A 152 1.18 5.37 -15.94
CA ARG A 152 0.46 4.69 -17.03
C ARG A 152 1.35 3.68 -17.78
N ASP A 153 2.61 4.03 -18.07
CA ASP A 153 3.52 3.14 -18.80
C ASP A 153 3.85 1.90 -17.95
N ILE A 154 4.14 2.12 -16.66
CA ILE A 154 4.43 1.06 -15.71
C ILE A 154 3.21 0.15 -15.54
N ALA A 155 2.04 0.74 -15.31
CA ALA A 155 0.76 0.03 -15.19
C ALA A 155 0.48 -0.83 -16.43
N SER A 156 0.72 -0.29 -17.64
CA SER A 156 0.56 -1.02 -18.90
C SER A 156 1.51 -2.22 -18.98
N ALA A 157 2.77 -2.05 -18.57
CA ALA A 157 3.74 -3.14 -18.51
C ALA A 157 3.32 -4.24 -17.53
N CYS A 158 2.81 -3.85 -16.35
CA CYS A 158 2.25 -4.78 -15.36
C CYS A 158 1.00 -5.50 -15.87
N CYS A 159 0.12 -4.81 -16.59
CA CYS A 159 -1.06 -5.41 -17.22
C CYS A 159 -0.66 -6.50 -18.22
N LEU A 160 0.32 -6.21 -19.09
CA LEU A 160 0.88 -7.20 -20.02
C LEU A 160 1.56 -8.36 -19.29
N GLY A 161 2.07 -8.11 -18.08
CA GLY A 161 2.63 -9.12 -17.19
C GLY A 161 1.58 -9.91 -16.41
N GLY A 162 0.29 -9.72 -16.63
CA GLY A 162 -0.79 -10.51 -16.03
C GLY A 162 -1.47 -9.90 -14.80
N SER A 163 -1.03 -8.72 -14.32
CA SER A 163 -1.75 -7.97 -13.28
C SER A 163 -3.17 -7.64 -13.75
N LYS A 164 -4.13 -7.54 -12.81
CA LYS A 164 -5.54 -7.33 -13.14
C LYS A 164 -6.00 -5.88 -13.05
N ASN A 165 -5.34 -5.07 -12.24
CA ASN A 165 -5.70 -3.67 -11.99
C ASN A 165 -4.50 -2.92 -11.37
N CYS A 166 -4.72 -1.64 -11.06
CA CYS A 166 -3.80 -0.80 -10.31
C CYS A 166 -4.53 0.20 -9.42
N SER A 167 -3.77 0.99 -8.66
CA SER A 167 -4.31 1.89 -7.64
C SER A 167 -4.76 3.27 -8.12
N THR A 168 -4.31 3.76 -9.28
CA THR A 168 -4.58 5.13 -9.76
C THR A 168 -5.51 5.13 -10.97
N ASP A 169 -6.22 6.24 -11.19
CA ASP A 169 -7.09 6.39 -12.38
C ASP A 169 -6.25 6.59 -13.67
N GLU A 170 -5.07 7.20 -13.56
CA GLU A 170 -4.13 7.37 -14.66
C GLU A 170 -3.50 6.03 -15.07
N GLY A 171 -3.06 5.23 -14.10
CA GLY A 171 -2.56 3.88 -14.32
C GLY A 171 -3.62 2.96 -14.90
N ALA A 172 -4.89 3.09 -14.47
CA ALA A 172 -5.99 2.25 -14.92
C ALA A 172 -6.21 2.32 -16.45
N LYS A 173 -5.84 3.44 -17.08
CA LYS A 173 -5.87 3.58 -18.54
C LYS A 173 -4.95 2.56 -19.23
N GLY A 174 -3.84 2.19 -18.61
CA GLY A 174 -2.94 1.13 -19.08
C GLY A 174 -3.57 -0.27 -19.05
N PHE A 175 -4.62 -0.46 -18.26
CA PHE A 175 -5.42 -1.68 -18.19
C PHE A 175 -6.70 -1.60 -19.06
N GLY A 176 -6.91 -0.50 -19.79
CA GLY A 176 -8.19 -0.24 -20.45
C GLY A 176 -9.36 -0.01 -19.48
N GLN A 177 -9.05 0.30 -18.22
CA GLN A 177 -10.03 0.54 -17.15
C GLN A 177 -10.24 2.05 -16.94
N LYS A 178 -11.38 2.42 -16.37
CA LYS A 178 -11.75 3.83 -16.15
C LYS A 178 -11.15 4.41 -14.86
N GLU A 179 -10.98 3.58 -13.85
CA GLU A 179 -10.53 4.00 -12.53
C GLU A 179 -9.69 2.92 -11.86
N GLY A 180 -8.80 3.35 -10.96
CA GLY A 180 -8.03 2.46 -10.11
C GLY A 180 -8.87 1.89 -8.97
N ILE A 181 -8.31 0.90 -8.28
CA ILE A 181 -8.89 0.31 -7.06
C ILE A 181 -8.14 0.76 -5.81
N GLY A 182 -8.73 0.59 -4.64
CA GLY A 182 -8.07 0.91 -3.38
C GLY A 182 -8.80 0.33 -2.20
N THR A 183 -8.05 -0.03 -1.16
CA THR A 183 -8.57 -0.52 0.12
C THR A 183 -8.58 0.64 1.12
N ILE A 184 -8.44 0.33 2.41
CA ILE A 184 -8.23 1.28 3.51
C ILE A 184 -6.73 1.57 3.65
N PRO A 185 -6.28 2.83 3.81
CA PRO A 185 -4.90 3.17 4.14
C PRO A 185 -4.68 3.42 5.64
N HIS A 186 -3.45 3.20 6.11
CA HIS A 186 -3.04 3.53 7.48
C HIS A 186 -3.25 5.01 7.86
N ALA A 187 -3.23 5.93 6.89
CA ALA A 187 -3.53 7.34 7.16
C ALA A 187 -4.96 7.51 7.72
N LEU A 188 -5.95 6.76 7.23
CA LEU A 188 -7.32 6.79 7.76
C LEU A 188 -7.36 6.17 9.17
N GLU A 189 -6.73 5.01 9.34
CA GLU A 189 -6.65 4.31 10.63
C GLU A 189 -5.93 5.15 11.69
N THR A 190 -4.96 5.97 11.31
CA THR A 190 -4.27 6.88 12.22
C THR A 190 -5.22 7.94 12.78
N ILE A 191 -6.06 8.53 11.94
CA ILE A 191 -7.06 9.51 12.42
C ILE A 191 -8.12 8.82 13.28
N TYR A 192 -8.45 7.58 12.96
CA TYR A 192 -9.46 6.82 13.69
C TYR A 192 -8.92 6.30 15.02
N HIS A 193 -7.64 5.98 15.10
CA HIS A 193 -6.93 5.77 16.34
C HIS A 193 -6.99 7.03 17.21
N TRP A 194 -6.66 8.20 16.65
CA TRP A 194 -6.76 9.47 17.39
C TRP A 194 -8.18 9.74 17.94
N THR A 195 -9.22 9.34 17.19
CA THR A 195 -10.62 9.61 17.55
C THR A 195 -11.24 8.56 18.48
N PHE A 196 -11.04 7.27 18.18
CA PHE A 196 -11.76 6.14 18.79
C PHE A 196 -10.85 5.24 19.63
N GLY A 197 -9.54 5.45 19.59
CA GLY A 197 -8.53 4.65 20.28
C GLY A 197 -8.03 3.45 19.47
N LEU A 198 -6.85 2.95 19.86
CA LEU A 198 -6.11 1.91 19.13
C LEU A 198 -6.94 0.65 18.85
N ASN A 199 -7.76 0.23 19.81
CA ASN A 199 -8.54 -1.01 19.71
C ASN A 199 -9.68 -0.95 18.70
N LYS A 200 -10.08 0.25 18.27
CA LYS A 200 -11.24 0.47 17.39
C LYS A 200 -10.83 1.03 16.03
N ALA A 201 -9.60 1.51 15.86
CA ALA A 201 -9.13 2.17 14.65
C ALA A 201 -9.44 1.40 13.35
N VAL A 202 -9.07 0.11 13.29
CA VAL A 202 -9.27 -0.74 12.11
C VAL A 202 -10.75 -1.09 11.91
N GLU A 203 -11.46 -1.39 12.99
CA GLU A 203 -12.89 -1.75 12.96
C GLU A 203 -13.76 -0.59 12.47
N GLU A 204 -13.55 0.60 13.04
CA GLU A 204 -14.27 1.81 12.65
C GLU A 204 -13.93 2.20 11.22
N ALA A 205 -12.67 2.09 10.80
CA ALA A 205 -12.27 2.39 9.42
C ALA A 205 -12.92 1.42 8.42
N ALA A 206 -13.06 0.14 8.77
CA ALA A 206 -13.75 -0.85 7.95
C ALA A 206 -15.26 -0.56 7.86
N ALA A 207 -15.91 -0.26 8.99
CA ALA A 207 -17.34 0.01 9.06
C ALA A 207 -17.74 1.24 8.24
N VAL A 208 -17.05 2.36 8.39
CA VAL A 208 -17.34 3.58 7.60
C VAL A 208 -17.03 3.41 6.12
N PHE A 209 -16.04 2.57 5.76
CA PHE A 209 -15.71 2.32 4.37
C PHE A 209 -16.87 1.60 3.69
N GLU A 210 -17.47 0.61 4.36
CA GLU A 210 -18.68 -0.06 3.89
C GLU A 210 -19.81 0.93 3.65
N ILE A 211 -20.08 1.83 4.61
CA ILE A 211 -21.18 2.79 4.52
C ILE A 211 -20.92 3.81 3.39
N TYR A 212 -19.80 4.53 3.44
CA TYR A 212 -19.62 5.74 2.64
C TYR A 212 -19.14 5.50 1.22
N ILE A 213 -18.42 4.41 0.98
CA ILE A 213 -17.89 4.11 -0.36
C ILE A 213 -18.94 3.36 -1.19
N ASP A 214 -19.89 2.67 -0.56
CA ASP A 214 -21.06 2.14 -1.25
C ASP A 214 -22.07 3.26 -1.60
N GLU A 215 -22.30 4.22 -0.69
CA GLU A 215 -23.19 5.37 -0.90
C GLU A 215 -22.81 6.28 -2.09
N LYS A 216 -21.53 6.42 -2.45
CA LYS A 216 -21.10 7.32 -3.53
C LYS A 216 -21.55 6.89 -4.94
N LYS A 217 -22.20 5.72 -5.08
CA LYS A 217 -22.87 5.34 -6.34
C LYS A 217 -24.30 5.89 -6.45
N GLU A 218 -24.96 6.26 -5.36
CA GLU A 218 -26.32 6.81 -5.41
C GLU A 218 -26.36 8.26 -5.91
N ALA A 219 -25.44 9.11 -5.49
CA ALA A 219 -25.49 10.55 -5.81
C ALA A 219 -25.12 10.92 -7.27
N LYS A 220 -24.66 9.98 -8.09
CA LYS A 220 -24.36 10.18 -9.52
C LYS A 220 -25.28 9.38 -10.46
N MET A 221 -26.39 8.86 -9.92
CA MET A 221 -27.38 8.06 -10.62
C MET A 221 -28.51 8.95 -11.16
N THR A 222 -28.24 9.77 -12.16
CA THR A 222 -29.31 10.39 -12.95
C THR A 222 -29.98 9.29 -13.78
N LEU A 223 -31.26 9.00 -13.45
CA LEU A 223 -32.39 8.32 -14.13
C LEU A 223 -32.27 7.52 -15.45
N ALA A 224 -31.10 7.33 -16.07
CA ALA A 224 -30.98 6.78 -17.41
C ALA A 224 -30.22 5.45 -17.52
N ASN A 225 -29.61 4.92 -16.44
CA ASN A 225 -28.80 3.70 -16.54
C ASN A 225 -28.92 2.79 -15.31
N LEU A 226 -30.00 1.99 -15.27
CA LEU A 226 -30.15 0.83 -14.38
C LEU A 226 -29.24 -0.31 -14.86
N HIS A 227 -27.93 -0.19 -14.58
CA HIS A 227 -27.05 -1.34 -14.51
C HIS A 227 -26.71 -1.55 -13.04
N ILE A 228 -27.12 -2.70 -12.49
CA ILE A 228 -26.72 -3.15 -11.14
C ILE A 228 -25.19 -3.15 -11.12
N LYS A 229 -24.57 -2.17 -10.45
CA LYS A 229 -23.12 -2.06 -10.38
C LYS A 229 -22.62 -2.74 -9.11
N GLU A 230 -21.83 -3.78 -9.31
CA GLU A 230 -21.17 -4.61 -8.28
C GLU A 230 -20.66 -3.80 -7.09
N LYS A 231 -21.06 -4.19 -5.86
CA LYS A 231 -20.57 -3.64 -4.58
C LYS A 231 -19.04 -3.62 -4.58
N ILE A 232 -18.43 -2.53 -4.10
CA ILE A 232 -16.97 -2.49 -3.92
C ILE A 232 -16.63 -3.37 -2.72
N PRO A 233 -15.74 -4.37 -2.87
CA PRO A 233 -15.38 -5.22 -1.74
C PRO A 233 -14.74 -4.42 -0.60
N VAL A 234 -15.17 -4.69 0.63
CA VAL A 234 -14.57 -4.11 1.84
C VAL A 234 -13.37 -4.95 2.22
N ILE A 235 -12.18 -4.35 2.10
CA ILE A 235 -10.90 -5.00 2.43
C ILE A 235 -10.21 -4.16 3.51
N ALA A 236 -10.23 -4.63 4.75
CA ALA A 236 -9.62 -3.95 5.89
C ALA A 236 -8.10 -4.14 5.93
N LEU A 237 -7.35 -3.12 6.36
CA LEU A 237 -5.91 -3.21 6.53
C LEU A 237 -5.62 -3.53 8.01
N VAL A 238 -5.05 -4.70 8.30
CA VAL A 238 -5.09 -5.24 9.68
C VAL A 238 -3.77 -5.13 10.44
N ASP A 239 -2.74 -4.55 9.83
CA ASP A 239 -1.40 -4.45 10.40
C ASP A 239 -1.09 -3.09 11.04
N TYR A 240 -2.06 -2.16 11.12
CA TYR A 240 -1.87 -0.81 11.66
C TYR A 240 -1.11 -0.76 12.99
N ALA A 241 -1.44 -1.68 13.91
CA ALA A 241 -0.88 -1.75 15.25
C ALA A 241 -0.09 -3.03 15.51
N ASN A 242 0.34 -3.75 14.47
CA ASN A 242 0.93 -5.11 14.56
C ASN A 242 0.06 -6.08 15.36
N ARG A 243 -1.26 -5.98 15.12
CA ARG A 243 -2.32 -6.76 15.76
C ARG A 243 -3.12 -7.54 14.72
N GLU A 244 -2.41 -8.09 13.74
CA GLU A 244 -3.02 -8.69 12.55
C GLU A 244 -4.04 -9.76 12.89
N ILE A 245 -3.83 -10.55 13.95
CA ILE A 245 -4.78 -11.57 14.39
C ILE A 245 -6.02 -10.92 15.01
N LEU A 246 -5.84 -10.03 15.98
CA LEU A 246 -6.94 -9.41 16.72
C LEU A 246 -7.81 -8.56 15.81
N ASP A 247 -7.19 -7.74 14.96
CA ASP A 247 -7.90 -6.83 14.08
C ASP A 247 -8.60 -7.61 12.95
N SER A 248 -8.00 -8.69 12.44
CA SER A 248 -8.68 -9.60 11.49
C SER A 248 -9.94 -10.21 12.07
N LEU A 249 -9.89 -10.70 13.32
CA LEU A 249 -11.05 -11.31 13.97
C LEU A 249 -12.14 -10.27 14.28
N ALA A 250 -11.75 -9.05 14.66
CA ALA A 250 -12.69 -7.96 14.94
C ALA A 250 -13.47 -7.54 13.69
N VAL A 251 -12.80 -7.45 12.53
CA VAL A 251 -13.45 -7.01 11.29
C VAL A 251 -14.10 -8.12 10.47
N ALA A 252 -13.76 -9.39 10.71
CA ALA A 252 -14.25 -10.53 9.93
C ALA A 252 -15.77 -10.58 9.70
N PRO A 253 -16.65 -10.15 10.64
CA PRO A 253 -18.09 -10.15 10.41
C PRO A 253 -18.59 -9.16 9.34
N ILE A 254 -17.82 -8.13 9.00
CA ILE A 254 -18.26 -7.00 8.17
C ILE A 254 -17.42 -6.79 6.89
N VAL A 255 -16.45 -7.67 6.61
CA VAL A 255 -15.53 -7.51 5.47
C VAL A 255 -15.58 -8.66 4.49
N ASP A 256 -15.33 -8.36 3.22
CA ASP A 256 -15.09 -9.37 2.17
C ASP A 256 -13.68 -9.97 2.28
N GLY A 257 -12.75 -9.24 2.87
CA GLY A 257 -11.39 -9.67 3.07
C GLY A 257 -10.56 -8.74 3.95
N ILE A 258 -9.33 -9.15 4.18
CA ILE A 258 -8.29 -8.38 4.88
C ILE A 258 -7.07 -8.22 3.98
N ARG A 259 -6.34 -7.13 4.16
CA ARG A 259 -5.02 -6.89 3.59
C ARG A 259 -4.00 -6.86 4.73
N ILE A 260 -2.91 -7.60 4.55
CA ILE A 260 -1.78 -7.64 5.48
C ILE A 260 -0.58 -7.00 4.78
N ASP A 261 -0.09 -5.89 5.32
CA ASP A 261 1.02 -5.09 4.77
C ASP A 261 2.16 -4.85 5.75
N THR A 262 2.30 -5.71 6.78
CA THR A 262 3.24 -5.54 7.90
C THR A 262 4.62 -5.08 7.42
N CYS A 263 5.10 -3.97 8.01
CA CYS A 263 6.37 -3.37 7.65
C CYS A 263 7.56 -4.28 7.99
N GLY A 264 8.64 -4.17 7.21
CA GLY A 264 9.81 -5.04 7.32
C GLY A 264 10.63 -4.85 8.60
N GLU A 265 10.26 -3.89 9.45
CA GLU A 265 10.88 -3.64 10.74
C GLU A 265 10.21 -4.40 11.90
N ASN A 266 8.94 -4.82 11.73
CA ASN A 266 8.13 -5.38 12.80
C ASN A 266 7.80 -6.85 12.58
N TYR A 267 7.71 -7.62 13.66
CA TYR A 267 7.15 -8.97 13.61
C TYR A 267 5.63 -8.91 13.64
N MET A 268 4.99 -9.78 12.85
CA MET A 268 3.53 -9.98 12.93
C MET A 268 3.13 -10.53 14.30
N GLN A 269 1.88 -10.25 14.70
CA GLN A 269 1.34 -10.72 15.97
C GLN A 269 1.51 -12.25 16.15
N GLY A 270 2.09 -12.64 17.28
CA GLY A 270 2.25 -14.06 17.66
C GLY A 270 3.42 -14.78 16.98
N VAL A 271 4.16 -14.12 16.08
CA VAL A 271 5.37 -14.71 15.49
C VAL A 271 6.50 -14.69 16.52
N MET A 272 6.88 -15.89 16.97
CA MET A 272 8.05 -16.11 17.81
C MET A 272 8.99 -17.07 17.06
N PRO A 273 10.21 -16.65 16.70
CA PRO A 273 11.16 -17.53 16.03
C PRO A 273 11.46 -18.80 16.86
N GLY A 274 11.37 -19.98 16.24
CA GLY A 274 11.88 -21.25 16.79
C GLY A 274 10.95 -22.12 17.65
N ASN A 275 9.63 -21.85 17.71
CA ASN A 275 8.72 -22.59 18.63
C ASN A 275 7.71 -23.56 17.98
N ASP A 276 7.71 -23.74 16.65
CA ASP A 276 6.76 -24.65 15.97
C ASP A 276 7.49 -25.64 15.06
N GLU A 277 7.60 -26.90 15.53
CA GLU A 277 8.31 -27.99 14.84
C GLU A 277 7.82 -28.21 13.40
N LYS A 278 6.54 -27.90 13.09
CA LYS A 278 5.98 -28.01 11.73
C LYS A 278 6.61 -27.02 10.74
N PHE A 279 7.14 -25.92 11.27
CA PHE A 279 7.85 -24.90 10.51
C PHE A 279 9.38 -25.03 10.69
N CYS A 280 9.86 -25.77 11.69
CA CYS A 280 11.28 -26.12 11.86
C CYS A 280 11.81 -27.11 10.80
N ILE A 281 10.94 -27.89 10.13
CA ILE A 281 11.38 -28.67 8.94
C ILE A 281 11.94 -27.79 7.84
N TRP A 282 11.51 -26.53 7.82
CA TRP A 282 12.11 -25.55 6.97
C TRP A 282 13.49 -25.22 7.57
N GLU A 283 13.62 -24.82 8.84
CA GLU A 283 14.91 -24.44 9.47
C GLU A 283 16.12 -25.39 9.26
N GLY A 284 15.91 -26.67 8.93
CA GLY A 284 16.96 -27.70 8.77
C GLY A 284 17.22 -28.28 7.37
N GLY A 285 16.63 -27.78 6.28
CA GLY A 285 16.76 -28.44 4.96
C GLY A 285 16.55 -27.55 3.74
N CYS A 286 17.63 -27.39 2.96
CA CYS A 286 17.81 -26.66 1.70
C CYS A 286 18.22 -25.18 1.82
N ARG A 287 19.43 -24.90 1.31
CA ARG A 287 20.09 -23.60 1.19
C ARG A 287 19.21 -22.56 0.47
N ASP A 288 19.36 -21.30 0.88
CA ASP A 288 18.78 -20.07 0.31
C ASP A 288 17.24 -20.03 0.28
N GLY A 289 16.58 -19.59 1.36
CA GLY A 289 15.10 -19.48 1.38
C GLY A 289 14.42 -19.19 2.72
N PHE A 290 15.17 -19.09 3.82
CA PHE A 290 14.63 -18.92 5.18
C PHE A 290 14.11 -17.53 5.52
N ASP A 291 14.36 -16.55 4.65
CA ASP A 291 14.19 -15.14 4.99
C ASP A 291 12.72 -14.68 5.12
N TYR A 292 11.74 -15.56 4.91
CA TYR A 292 10.31 -15.20 4.90
C TYR A 292 9.43 -16.01 5.85
N VAL A 293 10.00 -16.96 6.60
CA VAL A 293 9.19 -17.85 7.46
C VAL A 293 8.79 -17.16 8.76
N PHE A 294 9.78 -16.74 9.53
CA PHE A 294 9.61 -16.10 10.84
C PHE A 294 10.13 -14.65 10.90
N ASN A 295 10.67 -14.14 9.81
CA ASN A 295 11.30 -12.82 9.76
C ASN A 295 10.28 -11.67 9.88
N PRO A 296 10.75 -10.45 10.21
CA PRO A 296 9.93 -9.25 10.18
C PRO A 296 9.20 -9.02 8.84
N GLY A 297 8.14 -8.23 8.89
CA GLY A 297 7.20 -7.98 7.80
C GLY A 297 6.18 -9.08 7.63
N VAL A 298 5.54 -9.10 6.46
CA VAL A 298 4.55 -10.14 6.12
C VAL A 298 5.26 -11.50 5.99
N SER A 299 5.19 -12.29 7.07
CA SER A 299 5.85 -13.58 7.21
C SER A 299 4.88 -14.74 6.95
N LEU A 300 5.43 -15.86 6.50
CA LEU A 300 4.65 -17.07 6.25
C LEU A 300 3.93 -17.54 7.53
N TYR A 301 4.66 -17.59 8.65
CA TYR A 301 4.10 -18.06 9.91
C TYR A 301 3.00 -17.13 10.44
N GLY A 302 3.21 -15.82 10.37
CA GLY A 302 2.18 -14.85 10.77
C GLY A 302 0.90 -14.97 9.94
N VAL A 303 1.01 -15.10 8.62
CA VAL A 303 -0.15 -15.29 7.74
C VAL A 303 -0.83 -16.64 8.01
N TYR A 304 -0.07 -17.69 8.30
CA TYR A 304 -0.62 -18.98 8.73
C TYR A 304 -1.44 -18.84 10.02
N LEU A 305 -0.93 -18.14 11.04
CA LEU A 305 -1.66 -17.92 12.29
C LEU A 305 -2.97 -17.17 12.05
N VAL A 306 -2.95 -16.09 11.26
CA VAL A 306 -4.14 -15.32 10.90
C VAL A 306 -5.17 -16.22 10.18
N ARG A 307 -4.76 -16.94 9.14
CA ARG A 307 -5.65 -17.84 8.39
C ARG A 307 -6.23 -18.93 9.29
N LYS A 308 -5.40 -19.55 10.14
CA LYS A 308 -5.83 -20.59 11.06
C LYS A 308 -6.89 -20.07 12.02
N LEU A 309 -6.67 -18.92 12.65
CA LEU A 309 -7.58 -18.36 13.65
C LEU A 309 -8.89 -17.84 13.04
N LEU A 310 -8.85 -17.30 11.81
CA LEU A 310 -10.07 -17.00 11.05
C LEU A 310 -10.88 -18.27 10.79
N ASN A 311 -10.23 -19.35 10.32
CA ASN A 311 -10.90 -20.61 10.05
C ASN A 311 -11.49 -21.25 11.32
N ASP A 312 -10.72 -21.30 12.40
CA ASP A 312 -11.15 -21.84 13.70
C ASP A 312 -12.34 -21.06 14.28
N SER A 313 -12.44 -19.76 13.95
CA SER A 313 -13.55 -18.88 14.35
C SER A 313 -14.73 -18.90 13.36
N GLY A 314 -14.69 -19.75 12.32
CA GLY A 314 -15.76 -19.90 11.33
C GLY A 314 -15.73 -18.92 10.16
N PHE A 315 -14.75 -18.03 10.08
CA PHE A 315 -14.60 -17.00 9.04
C PHE A 315 -13.80 -17.49 7.82
N VAL A 316 -14.09 -18.71 7.37
CA VAL A 316 -13.35 -19.38 6.27
C VAL A 316 -13.44 -18.65 4.91
N ASN A 317 -14.45 -17.81 4.74
CA ASN A 317 -14.72 -17.08 3.49
C ASN A 317 -14.03 -15.71 3.42
N VAL A 318 -13.45 -15.22 4.52
CA VAL A 318 -12.72 -13.94 4.54
C VAL A 318 -11.46 -14.10 3.69
N LYS A 319 -11.36 -13.30 2.63
CA LYS A 319 -10.20 -13.32 1.72
C LYS A 319 -8.99 -12.69 2.38
N ILE A 320 -7.79 -13.19 2.09
CA ILE A 320 -6.53 -12.58 2.55
C ILE A 320 -5.74 -12.06 1.35
N ILE A 321 -5.49 -10.75 1.32
CA ILE A 321 -4.63 -10.10 0.34
C ILE A 321 -3.31 -9.76 1.00
N LEU A 322 -2.19 -10.17 0.39
CA LEU A 322 -0.86 -9.85 0.93
C LEU A 322 -0.22 -8.73 0.12
N SER A 323 0.42 -7.79 0.81
CA SER A 323 1.30 -6.79 0.21
C SER A 323 2.63 -6.73 1.00
N SER A 324 3.49 -5.73 0.74
CA SER A 324 4.84 -5.64 1.31
C SER A 324 5.82 -6.76 0.89
N GLY A 325 6.68 -6.46 -0.10
CA GLY A 325 7.78 -7.33 -0.51
C GLY A 325 7.43 -8.44 -1.52
N PHE A 326 6.16 -8.60 -1.90
CA PHE A 326 5.74 -9.60 -2.91
C PHE A 326 6.08 -9.25 -4.36
N GLY A 327 6.84 -8.16 -4.57
CA GLY A 327 7.59 -7.94 -5.82
C GLY A 327 8.77 -8.90 -5.99
N ASN A 328 9.17 -9.61 -4.93
CA ASN A 328 10.19 -10.65 -4.98
C ASN A 328 9.55 -12.03 -5.25
N PRO A 329 9.82 -12.68 -6.40
CA PRO A 329 9.32 -14.03 -6.71
C PRO A 329 9.71 -15.09 -5.68
N ASP A 330 10.86 -14.96 -5.01
CA ASP A 330 11.31 -15.95 -4.02
C ASP A 330 10.39 -15.96 -2.80
N LYS A 331 9.95 -14.77 -2.33
CA LYS A 331 8.95 -14.64 -1.27
C LYS A 331 7.62 -15.28 -1.68
N VAL A 332 7.17 -15.04 -2.92
CA VAL A 332 5.93 -15.65 -3.45
C VAL A 332 6.04 -17.17 -3.47
N LYS A 333 7.17 -17.71 -3.94
CA LYS A 333 7.42 -19.15 -4.03
C LYS A 333 7.34 -19.83 -2.67
N VAL A 334 7.94 -19.25 -1.63
CA VAL A 334 7.87 -19.78 -0.25
C VAL A 334 6.42 -19.95 0.21
N PHE A 335 5.57 -18.95 -0.02
CA PHE A 335 4.15 -19.04 0.35
C PHE A 335 3.40 -20.13 -0.42
N ILE A 336 3.59 -20.22 -1.74
CA ILE A 336 2.91 -21.23 -2.57
C ILE A 336 3.37 -22.66 -2.23
N GLU A 337 4.65 -22.87 -1.94
CA GLU A 337 5.16 -24.17 -1.51
C GLU A 337 4.64 -24.57 -0.14
N ALA A 338 4.57 -23.62 0.79
CA ALA A 338 4.02 -23.85 2.12
C ALA A 338 2.55 -24.28 2.10
N GLU A 339 1.71 -23.70 1.24
CA GLU A 339 0.31 -24.11 1.11
C GLU A 339 0.15 -25.59 0.71
N LYS A 340 1.05 -26.12 -0.14
CA LYS A 340 1.04 -27.54 -0.54
C LYS A 340 1.37 -28.46 0.63
N ILE A 341 2.30 -28.03 1.50
CA ILE A 341 2.74 -28.79 2.67
C ILE A 341 1.69 -28.72 3.78
N LEU A 342 1.10 -27.53 4.00
CA LEU A 342 0.08 -27.29 5.01
C LEU A 342 -1.30 -27.84 4.63
N GLY A 343 -1.53 -28.10 3.33
CA GLY A 343 -2.86 -28.46 2.82
C GLY A 343 -3.89 -27.35 3.03
N MET A 344 -3.44 -26.09 3.11
CA MET A 344 -4.24 -24.93 3.46
C MET A 344 -3.88 -23.76 2.55
N LYS A 345 -4.89 -23.15 1.91
CA LYS A 345 -4.71 -21.88 1.19
C LYS A 345 -4.54 -20.75 2.20
N LEU A 346 -3.42 -20.04 2.10
CA LEU A 346 -3.05 -18.95 3.00
C LEU A 346 -3.58 -17.62 2.50
N PHE A 347 -3.49 -17.34 1.19
CA PHE A 347 -3.87 -16.06 0.62
C PHE A 347 -4.63 -16.15 -0.71
N ASP A 348 -5.40 -15.12 -1.01
CA ASP A 348 -6.34 -15.03 -2.12
C ASP A 348 -5.87 -14.08 -3.22
N GLY A 349 -4.98 -13.13 -2.93
CA GLY A 349 -4.43 -12.22 -3.92
C GLY A 349 -3.23 -11.44 -3.41
N LEU A 350 -2.57 -10.70 -4.31
CA LEU A 350 -1.38 -9.91 -4.00
C LEU A 350 -1.52 -8.44 -4.43
N GLY A 351 -1.03 -7.52 -3.59
CA GLY A 351 -0.70 -6.15 -3.95
C GLY A 351 0.81 -6.01 -4.16
N VAL A 352 1.24 -5.65 -5.36
CA VAL A 352 2.65 -5.61 -5.75
C VAL A 352 3.06 -4.19 -6.15
N GLY A 353 4.01 -3.61 -5.42
CA GLY A 353 4.61 -2.31 -5.75
C GLY A 353 6.01 -2.40 -6.37
N GLY A 354 6.86 -3.29 -5.86
CA GLY A 354 8.29 -3.38 -6.22
C GLY A 354 8.59 -4.24 -7.44
N VAL A 355 8.23 -3.79 -8.65
CA VAL A 355 8.55 -4.48 -9.93
C VAL A 355 9.76 -3.89 -10.67
N TYR A 356 10.39 -2.87 -10.09
CA TYR A 356 11.59 -2.20 -10.55
C TYR A 356 12.43 -1.74 -9.35
N GLU A 357 13.69 -1.43 -9.59
CA GLU A 357 14.56 -0.86 -8.57
C GLU A 357 14.13 0.58 -8.26
N SER A 358 13.93 0.87 -6.98
CA SER A 358 13.59 2.21 -6.50
C SER A 358 14.08 2.40 -5.06
N ARG A 359 14.58 3.60 -4.78
CA ARG A 359 14.77 4.14 -3.43
C ARG A 359 13.43 4.72 -2.97
N MET A 360 12.53 3.83 -2.56
CA MET A 360 11.15 4.16 -2.25
C MET A 360 11.07 5.13 -1.06
N ALA A 361 10.51 6.31 -1.31
CA ALA A 361 10.14 7.26 -0.27
C ALA A 361 8.85 6.79 0.42
N THR A 362 8.74 7.06 1.71
CA THR A 362 7.58 6.73 2.55
C THR A 362 7.22 7.95 3.38
N MET A 363 5.95 8.07 3.74
CA MET A 363 5.47 9.06 4.69
C MET A 363 4.74 8.37 5.83
N ASP A 364 5.10 8.72 7.06
CA ASP A 364 4.40 8.28 8.27
C ASP A 364 3.90 9.49 9.06
N ILE A 365 2.69 9.38 9.61
CA ILE A 365 2.12 10.37 10.54
C ILE A 365 2.64 10.05 11.95
N ILE A 366 3.17 11.06 12.65
CA ILE A 366 3.86 10.91 13.93
C ILE A 366 3.27 11.74 15.08
N GLU A 367 2.39 12.71 14.80
CA GLU A 367 1.73 13.59 15.78
C GLU A 367 0.34 13.99 15.31
#